data_AF-A0A835HE91-F1
#
_entry.id   AF-A0A835HE91-F1
#
_cell.length_a   1.000
_cell.length_b   1.000
_cell.length_c   1.000
_cell.angle_alpha   90.00
_cell.angle_beta   90.00
_cell.angle_gamma   90.00
#
_symmetry.space_group_name_H-M   'P 1'
#
loop_
_entity.id
_entity.type
_entity.pdbx_description
1 polymer ?
#
loop_
_entity_poly.entity_id
_entity_poly.type
_entity_poly.pdbx_seq_one_letter_code
_entity_poly.pdbx_strand_id
1 'polypeptide(L)'
;FLLYASLMDLREELEQIWADILADRPTTDYEPDYLYAYADTTATLLIMGYLLVLKKFSLHLSPQHIAFDTALFWITFTGLQLEHQSPEVIKLLAAAAGIFREVDPAENAPRMVAGYRARVEVDLHKPLSQGTMTETLYMGPTWVGFEYSGVPFHSCKKCFRLTHDISMCNEAPPTVHELLRITAIGTDFQ
;
A
#
# COMPACT_ATOMS: atom_id res chain seq x y z
N PHE A 1 22.49 -26.89 17.95
CA PHE A 1 22.30 -26.22 19.24
C PHE A 1 22.26 -24.69 19.10
N LEU A 2 23.27 -24.03 18.52
CA LEU A 2 23.26 -22.56 18.34
C LEU A 2 22.14 -22.03 17.41
N LEU A 3 21.79 -22.75 16.34
CA LEU A 3 20.67 -22.41 15.45
C LEU A 3 19.28 -22.58 16.10
N TYR A 4 19.15 -23.45 17.10
CA TYR A 4 17.87 -23.73 17.77
C TYR A 4 17.56 -22.66 18.83
N ALA A 5 18.57 -22.18 19.54
CA ALA A 5 18.45 -21.06 20.48
C ALA A 5 18.03 -19.77 19.77
N SER A 6 18.63 -19.45 18.62
CA SER A 6 18.28 -18.28 17.80
C SER A 6 16.85 -18.32 17.25
N LEU A 7 16.29 -19.51 16.99
CA LEU A 7 14.90 -19.67 16.54
C LEU A 7 13.89 -19.56 17.69
N MET A 8 14.28 -19.91 18.92
CA MET A 8 13.44 -19.72 20.12
C MET A 8 13.39 -18.25 20.53
N ASP A 9 14.52 -17.54 20.49
CA ASP A 9 14.54 -16.09 20.73
C ASP A 9 13.68 -15.33 19.72
N LEU A 10 13.77 -15.67 18.43
CA LEU A 10 12.93 -15.07 17.39
C LEU A 10 11.43 -15.38 17.61
N ARG A 11 11.11 -16.55 18.16
CA ARG A 11 9.73 -16.95 18.49
C ARG A 11 9.18 -16.12 19.64
N GLU A 12 9.97 -15.91 20.69
CA GLU A 12 9.56 -15.08 21.83
C GLU A 12 9.40 -13.61 21.42
N GLU A 13 10.31 -13.08 20.60
CA GLU A 13 10.19 -11.73 20.03
C GLU A 13 8.94 -11.58 19.15
N LEU A 14 8.66 -12.57 18.30
CA LEU A 14 7.45 -12.56 17.46
C LEU A 14 6.16 -12.71 18.28
N GLU A 15 6.16 -13.51 19.35
CA GLU A 15 5.01 -13.61 20.26
C GLU A 15 4.78 -12.33 21.05
N GLN A 16 5.85 -11.62 21.44
CA GLN A 16 5.74 -10.31 22.08
C GLN A 16 5.18 -9.26 21.10
N ILE A 17 5.70 -9.21 19.86
CA ILE A 17 5.17 -8.33 18.82
C ILE A 17 3.68 -8.63 18.55
N TRP A 18 3.31 -9.91 18.52
CA TRP A 18 1.92 -10.31 18.35
C TRP A 18 1.03 -9.90 19.52
N ALA A 19 1.52 -10.02 20.76
CA ALA A 19 0.82 -9.56 21.96
C ALA A 19 0.63 -8.04 21.98
N ASP A 20 1.63 -7.28 21.55
CA ASP A 20 1.57 -5.81 21.48
C ASP A 20 0.58 -5.35 20.40
N ILE A 21 0.56 -6.01 19.23
CA ILE A 21 -0.44 -5.79 18.18
C ILE A 21 -1.87 -6.07 18.69
N LEU A 22 -2.05 -7.09 19.52
CA LEU A 22 -3.35 -7.42 20.12
C LEU A 22 -3.75 -6.45 21.24
N ALA A 23 -2.78 -5.83 21.93
CA ALA A 23 -3.01 -4.91 23.04
C ALA A 23 -3.42 -3.49 22.59
N ASP A 24 -3.00 -3.03 21.41
CA ASP A 24 -3.37 -1.72 20.84
C ASP A 24 -4.77 -1.73 20.17
N ARG A 25 -5.60 -2.72 20.51
CA ARG A 25 -6.95 -2.91 19.96
C ARG A 25 -7.90 -1.82 20.44
N PRO A 26 -8.63 -1.11 19.55
CA PRO A 26 -9.78 -0.33 19.97
C PRO A 26 -10.88 -1.28 20.48
N THR A 27 -11.30 -1.10 21.74
CA THR A 27 -12.40 -1.84 22.36
C THR A 27 -13.73 -1.40 21.77
N THR A 28 -14.07 -1.88 20.58
CA THR A 28 -15.42 -1.76 20.04
C THR A 28 -16.00 -3.17 19.92
N ASP A 29 -17.19 -3.37 20.49
CA ASP A 29 -17.93 -4.64 20.64
C ASP A 29 -18.41 -5.27 19.31
N TYR A 30 -17.67 -5.09 18.21
CA TYR A 30 -17.96 -5.68 16.91
C TYR A 30 -17.22 -7.01 16.72
N GLU A 31 -17.93 -7.96 16.11
CA GLU A 31 -17.71 -9.40 16.04
C GLU A 31 -16.31 -9.86 15.54
N PRO A 32 -15.82 -11.07 15.90
CA PRO A 32 -14.45 -11.55 15.68
C PRO A 32 -14.01 -11.76 14.22
N ASP A 33 -14.88 -11.52 13.25
CA ASP A 33 -14.62 -11.80 11.82
C ASP A 33 -13.45 -10.99 11.25
N TYR A 34 -13.15 -9.83 11.83
CA TYR A 34 -11.98 -9.03 11.45
C TYR A 34 -10.64 -9.67 11.82
N LEU A 35 -10.58 -10.46 12.90
CA LEU A 35 -9.32 -11.07 13.35
C LEU A 35 -8.90 -12.25 12.47
N TYR A 36 -9.87 -13.01 11.96
CA TYR A 36 -9.61 -14.07 10.98
C TYR A 36 -9.22 -13.50 9.62
N ALA A 37 -9.78 -12.34 9.22
CA ALA A 37 -9.33 -11.64 8.01
C ALA A 37 -7.87 -11.16 8.10
N TYR A 38 -7.38 -10.78 9.28
CA TYR A 38 -5.96 -10.44 9.51
C TYR A 38 -5.04 -11.67 9.56
N ALA A 39 -5.53 -12.82 10.02
CA ALA A 39 -4.76 -14.08 10.02
C ALA A 39 -4.65 -14.72 8.62
N ASP A 40 -5.49 -14.30 7.66
CA ASP A 40 -5.54 -14.85 6.30
C ASP A 40 -4.92 -13.93 5.23
N THR A 41 -4.33 -12.79 5.62
CA THR A 41 -3.84 -11.78 4.69
C THR A 41 -2.34 -11.48 4.85
N THR A 42 -1.71 -11.13 3.73
CA THR A 42 -0.37 -10.50 3.75
C THR A 42 -0.48 -9.21 4.56
N ALA A 43 0.39 -9.01 5.55
CA ALA A 43 0.41 -7.79 6.34
C ALA A 43 1.65 -6.97 6.02
N THR A 44 1.49 -5.65 6.00
CA THR A 44 2.57 -4.68 5.86
C THR A 44 2.58 -3.82 7.11
N LEU A 45 3.69 -3.81 7.82
CA LEU A 45 3.87 -3.04 9.05
C LEU A 45 5.04 -2.07 8.87
N LEU A 46 4.96 -0.93 9.53
CA LEU A 46 6.08 0.02 9.63
C LEU A 46 6.65 -0.05 11.04
N ILE A 47 7.83 -0.64 11.20
CA ILE A 47 8.49 -0.81 12.50
C ILE A 47 9.79 -0.01 12.49
N MET A 48 9.90 0.98 13.37
CA MET A 48 11.08 1.86 13.48
C MET A 48 11.51 2.49 12.14
N GLY A 49 10.55 2.79 11.26
CA GLY A 49 10.81 3.36 9.94
C GLY A 49 11.18 2.36 8.83
N TYR A 50 11.20 1.05 9.14
CA TYR A 50 11.44 -0.03 8.19
C TYR A 50 10.14 -0.73 7.78
N LEU A 51 10.05 -1.16 6.51
CA LEU A 51 8.94 -1.95 6.00
C LEU A 51 9.11 -3.41 6.40
N LEU A 52 8.16 -3.94 7.17
CA LEU A 52 8.07 -5.37 7.44
C LEU A 52 6.91 -5.95 6.63
N VAL A 53 7.23 -6.88 5.73
CA VAL A 53 6.26 -7.62 4.92
C VAL A 53 6.11 -9.02 5.48
N LEU A 54 4.91 -9.36 5.94
CA LEU A 54 4.57 -10.67 6.46
C LEU A 54 3.72 -11.41 5.44
N LYS A 55 4.20 -12.57 4.98
CA LYS A 55 3.49 -13.47 4.06
C LYS A 55 3.05 -14.71 4.84
N LYS A 56 1.83 -15.19 4.56
CA LYS A 56 1.34 -16.44 5.14
C LYS A 56 2.21 -17.61 4.67
N PHE A 57 2.77 -18.35 5.63
CA PHE A 57 3.45 -19.60 5.34
C PHE A 57 2.44 -20.74 5.16
N SER A 58 2.64 -21.58 4.14
CA SER A 58 1.87 -22.81 3.96
C SER A 58 2.84 -23.98 3.96
N LEU A 59 2.50 -25.06 4.66
CA LEU A 59 3.33 -26.27 4.73
C LEU A 59 3.59 -26.93 3.36
N HIS A 60 2.79 -26.57 2.35
CA HIS A 60 2.93 -27.03 0.97
C HIS A 60 3.90 -26.17 0.14
N LEU A 61 4.34 -25.03 0.67
CA LEU A 61 5.31 -24.13 0.07
C LEU A 61 6.66 -24.31 0.76
N SER A 62 7.70 -24.63 -0.04
CA SER A 62 9.07 -24.56 0.47
C SER A 62 9.40 -23.11 0.84
N PRO A 63 10.02 -22.83 2.00
CA PRO A 63 10.38 -21.48 2.43
C PRO A 63 11.15 -20.68 1.37
N GLN A 64 11.99 -21.36 0.59
CA GLN A 64 12.79 -20.75 -0.48
C GLN A 64 11.97 -20.22 -1.66
N HIS A 65 10.69 -20.58 -1.77
CA HIS A 65 9.78 -20.14 -2.83
C HIS A 65 8.83 -19.02 -2.39
N ILE A 66 8.99 -18.50 -1.16
CA ILE A 66 8.20 -17.37 -0.69
C ILE A 66 8.84 -16.09 -1.24
N ALA A 67 8.14 -15.41 -2.13
CA ALA A 67 8.56 -14.12 -2.65
C ALA A 67 8.05 -12.98 -1.73
N PHE A 68 8.95 -12.04 -1.45
CA PHE A 68 8.68 -10.78 -0.72
C PHE A 68 8.85 -9.58 -1.66
N ASP A 69 8.43 -9.76 -2.90
CA ASP A 69 8.49 -8.78 -3.99
C ASP A 69 7.35 -7.76 -3.92
N THR A 70 6.29 -8.05 -3.17
CA THR A 70 5.12 -7.15 -3.04
C THR A 70 4.76 -6.82 -1.60
N ALA A 71 4.15 -5.65 -1.39
CA ALA A 71 3.56 -5.23 -0.12
C ALA A 71 2.21 -4.55 -0.31
N LEU A 72 1.35 -4.63 0.72
CA LEU A 72 0.09 -3.91 0.77
C LEU A 72 0.28 -2.48 1.29
N PHE A 73 -0.33 -1.51 0.63
CA PHE A 73 -0.41 -0.13 1.09
C PHE A 73 -1.84 0.39 1.00
N TRP A 74 -2.19 1.30 1.91
CA TRP A 74 -3.38 2.13 1.77
C TRP A 74 -3.02 3.39 1.00
N ILE A 75 -3.86 3.74 0.02
CA ILE A 75 -3.78 4.99 -0.74
C ILE A 75 -5.00 5.83 -0.41
N THR A 76 -4.75 7.09 -0.05
CA THR A 76 -5.77 8.14 -0.07
C THR A 76 -5.60 8.94 -1.36
N PHE A 77 -6.72 9.35 -1.95
CA PHE A 77 -6.74 10.02 -3.25
C PHE A 77 -6.93 11.52 -3.09
N THR A 78 -6.10 12.30 -3.76
CA THR A 78 -6.18 13.76 -3.80
C THR A 78 -6.65 14.25 -5.17
N GLY A 79 -7.38 15.37 -5.22
CA GLY A 79 -7.89 15.92 -6.48
C GLY A 79 -9.11 15.20 -7.07
N LEU A 80 -9.77 14.32 -6.32
CA LEU A 80 -11.02 13.68 -6.75
C LEU A 80 -12.15 14.71 -6.91
N GLN A 81 -12.71 14.81 -8.11
CA GLN A 81 -13.99 15.48 -8.36
C GLN A 81 -15.15 14.63 -7.88
N LEU A 82 -16.33 15.25 -7.71
CA LEU A 82 -17.53 14.57 -7.20
C LEU A 82 -17.92 13.35 -8.04
N GLU A 83 -17.77 13.42 -9.37
CA GLU A 83 -18.03 12.28 -10.27
C GLU A 83 -17.07 11.09 -10.08
N HIS A 84 -15.88 11.30 -9.52
CA HIS A 84 -14.92 10.23 -9.25
C HIS A 84 -15.17 9.52 -7.92
N GLN A 85 -16.16 9.97 -7.14
CA GLN A 85 -16.38 9.53 -5.77
C GLN A 85 -17.29 8.30 -5.68
N SER A 86 -16.93 7.24 -6.41
CA SER A 86 -17.58 5.93 -6.32
C SER A 86 -16.55 4.81 -6.10
N PRO A 87 -16.90 3.72 -5.42
CA PRO A 87 -15.99 2.59 -5.20
C PRO A 87 -15.41 2.01 -6.50
N GLU A 88 -16.19 2.01 -7.57
CA GLU A 88 -15.82 1.49 -8.89
C GLU A 88 -14.75 2.37 -9.54
N VAL A 89 -14.93 3.70 -9.49
CA VAL A 89 -13.92 4.64 -10.01
C VAL A 89 -12.64 4.56 -9.17
N ILE A 90 -12.76 4.48 -7.85
CA ILE A 90 -11.60 4.34 -6.95
C ILE A 90 -10.80 3.07 -7.26
N LYS A 91 -11.48 1.95 -7.52
CA LYS A 91 -10.83 0.70 -7.95
C LYS A 91 -10.06 0.88 -9.25
N LEU A 92 -10.62 1.59 -10.23
CA LEU A 92 -9.95 1.88 -11.50
C LEU A 92 -8.72 2.76 -11.30
N LEU A 93 -8.83 3.81 -10.50
CA LEU A 93 -7.71 4.71 -10.19
C LEU A 93 -6.60 3.95 -9.42
N ALA A 94 -6.97 3.16 -8.42
CA ALA A 94 -6.04 2.36 -7.62
C ALA A 94 -5.26 1.34 -8.45
N ALA A 95 -5.82 0.85 -9.56
CA ALA A 95 -5.14 -0.10 -10.45
C ALA A 95 -3.87 0.49 -11.10
N ALA A 96 -3.75 1.81 -11.20
CA ALA A 96 -2.52 2.48 -11.65
C ALA A 96 -1.36 2.39 -10.64
N ALA A 97 -1.66 2.09 -9.38
CA ALA A 97 -0.66 1.89 -8.32
C ALA A 97 -0.22 0.43 -8.16
N GLY A 98 -1.06 -0.54 -8.55
CA GLY A 98 -0.80 -1.96 -8.32
C GLY A 98 -2.06 -2.80 -8.39
N ILE A 99 -2.03 -3.98 -7.78
CA ILE A 99 -3.20 -4.88 -7.75
C ILE A 99 -4.15 -4.40 -6.65
N PHE A 100 -5.32 -3.92 -7.05
CA PHE A 100 -6.38 -3.53 -6.12
C PHE A 100 -6.81 -4.72 -5.23
N ARG A 101 -6.94 -4.48 -3.93
CA ARG A 101 -7.40 -5.47 -2.94
C ARG A 101 -8.70 -5.06 -2.25
N GLU A 102 -8.83 -3.80 -1.87
CA GLU A 102 -9.95 -3.34 -1.04
C GLU A 102 -10.20 -1.84 -1.24
N VAL A 103 -11.44 -1.40 -1.00
CA VAL A 103 -11.83 0.02 -0.97
C VAL A 103 -12.54 0.32 0.34
N ASP A 104 -12.28 1.49 0.90
CA ASP A 104 -12.85 2.01 2.14
C ASP A 104 -13.37 3.44 1.89
N PRO A 105 -14.65 3.75 2.12
CA PRO A 105 -15.71 2.83 2.55
C PRO A 105 -16.04 1.76 1.50
N ALA A 106 -16.47 0.59 1.98
CA ALA A 106 -16.87 -0.53 1.13
C ALA A 106 -18.06 -0.17 0.23
N GLU A 107 -18.24 -0.93 -0.85
CA GLU A 107 -19.38 -0.81 -1.76
C GLU A 107 -20.69 -0.91 -0.94
N ASN A 108 -21.53 0.14 -1.00
CA ASN A 108 -22.77 0.33 -0.21
C ASN A 108 -22.63 0.89 1.22
N ALA A 109 -21.43 1.21 1.70
CA ALA A 109 -21.27 1.93 2.96
C ALA A 109 -21.39 3.46 2.76
N PRO A 110 -21.90 4.20 3.77
CA PRO A 110 -22.00 5.66 3.67
C PRO A 110 -20.63 6.29 3.46
N ARG A 111 -20.57 7.29 2.59
CA ARG A 111 -19.36 8.07 2.35
C ARG A 111 -18.89 8.75 3.64
N MET A 112 -17.66 8.49 4.05
CA MET A 112 -17.04 9.17 5.19
C MET A 112 -16.58 10.58 4.78
N VAL A 113 -16.50 11.49 5.74
CA VAL A 113 -15.97 12.87 5.54
C VAL A 113 -14.54 12.83 4.99
N ALA A 114 -13.77 11.80 5.36
CA ALA A 114 -12.38 11.60 4.91
C ALA A 114 -12.25 11.16 3.43
N GLY A 115 -13.35 10.89 2.72
CA GLY A 115 -13.31 10.43 1.33
C GLY A 115 -13.12 8.92 1.18
N TYR A 116 -12.52 8.50 0.06
CA TYR A 116 -12.22 7.08 -0.22
C TYR A 116 -10.72 6.80 -0.05
N ARG A 117 -10.43 5.56 0.36
CA ARG A 117 -9.11 4.95 0.37
C ARG A 117 -9.17 3.61 -0.35
N ALA A 118 -8.03 3.18 -0.90
CA ALA A 118 -7.90 1.86 -1.49
C ALA A 118 -6.70 1.13 -0.92
N ARG A 119 -6.85 -0.16 -0.66
CA ARG A 119 -5.74 -1.05 -0.35
C ARG A 119 -5.25 -1.67 -1.64
N VAL A 120 -3.96 -1.49 -1.92
CA VAL A 120 -3.31 -2.00 -3.13
C VAL A 120 -2.09 -2.82 -2.79
N GLU A 121 -1.85 -3.87 -3.55
CA GLU A 121 -0.61 -4.62 -3.54
C GLU A 121 0.34 -4.06 -4.59
N VAL A 122 1.50 -3.59 -4.13
CA VAL A 122 2.50 -2.88 -4.93
C VAL A 122 3.77 -3.71 -5.03
N ASP A 123 4.38 -3.69 -6.22
CA ASP A 123 5.68 -4.26 -6.51
C ASP A 123 6.80 -3.38 -5.91
N LEU A 124 7.57 -3.94 -4.97
CA LEU A 124 8.62 -3.25 -4.22
C LEU A 124 9.87 -2.95 -5.05
N HIS A 125 10.01 -3.56 -6.24
CA HIS A 125 11.12 -3.30 -7.15
C HIS A 125 10.89 -2.06 -8.03
N LYS A 126 9.67 -1.50 -8.01
CA LYS A 126 9.27 -0.33 -8.79
C LYS A 126 9.09 0.91 -7.89
N PRO A 127 9.24 2.12 -8.45
CA PRO A 127 8.76 3.34 -7.80
C PRO A 127 7.29 3.24 -7.43
N LEU A 128 6.89 3.84 -6.30
CA LEU A 128 5.47 4.05 -6.00
C LEU A 128 4.85 5.04 -7.00
N SER A 129 3.75 4.65 -7.65
CA SER A 129 3.00 5.53 -8.55
C SER A 129 2.49 6.76 -7.80
N GLN A 130 2.74 7.97 -8.28
CA GLN A 130 2.32 9.19 -7.56
C GLN A 130 0.87 9.61 -7.82
N GLY A 131 0.18 8.93 -8.72
CA GLY A 131 -1.17 9.24 -9.14
C GLY A 131 -1.49 8.66 -10.51
N THR A 132 -2.63 9.07 -11.05
CA THR A 132 -3.05 8.76 -12.43
C THR A 132 -3.91 9.88 -13.00
N MET A 133 -3.97 9.97 -14.32
CA MET A 133 -4.98 10.81 -14.98
C MET A 133 -6.33 10.12 -15.04
N THR A 134 -7.38 10.93 -14.99
CA THR A 134 -8.76 10.52 -15.23
C THR A 134 -9.52 11.61 -15.96
N GLU A 135 -10.61 11.26 -16.62
CA GLU A 135 -11.44 12.24 -17.32
C GLU A 135 -12.58 12.72 -16.44
N THR A 136 -12.79 14.04 -16.44
CA THR A 136 -13.98 14.65 -15.87
C THR A 136 -14.98 14.96 -16.97
N LEU A 137 -16.26 14.96 -16.64
CA LEU A 137 -17.34 15.26 -17.60
C LEU A 137 -17.27 16.70 -18.14
N TYR A 138 -16.73 17.63 -17.35
CA TYR A 138 -16.78 19.07 -17.65
C TYR A 138 -15.42 19.76 -17.79
N MET A 139 -14.38 19.26 -17.12
CA MET A 139 -13.06 19.92 -17.09
C MET A 139 -12.00 19.19 -17.95
N GLY A 140 -12.36 18.06 -18.57
CA GLY A 140 -11.43 17.22 -19.30
C GLY A 140 -10.48 16.44 -18.38
N PRO A 141 -9.28 16.06 -18.87
CA PRO A 141 -8.32 15.26 -18.13
C PRO A 141 -7.85 15.98 -16.85
N THR A 142 -8.00 15.30 -15.70
CA THR A 142 -7.60 15.80 -14.38
C THR A 142 -6.70 14.78 -13.69
N TRP A 143 -5.70 15.29 -12.96
CA TRP A 143 -4.76 14.49 -12.19
C TRP A 143 -5.37 14.10 -10.83
N VAL A 144 -5.28 12.81 -10.49
CA VAL A 144 -5.59 12.29 -9.16
C VAL A 144 -4.30 11.82 -8.52
N GLY A 145 -3.89 12.45 -7.41
CA GLY A 145 -2.68 12.09 -6.69
C GLY A 145 -2.90 10.95 -5.69
N PHE A 146 -1.84 10.18 -5.45
CA PHE A 146 -1.84 9.06 -4.49
C PHE A 146 -1.01 9.40 -3.25
N GLU A 147 -1.66 9.36 -2.08
CA GLU A 147 -1.00 9.50 -0.79
C GLU A 147 -0.97 8.15 -0.08
N TYR A 148 0.21 7.54 -0.03
CA TYR A 148 0.42 6.24 0.58
C TYR A 148 0.59 6.35 2.10
N SER A 149 -0.13 5.50 2.83
CA SER A 149 0.07 5.29 4.26
C SER A 149 1.04 4.12 4.51
N GLY A 150 1.89 4.24 5.52
CA GLY A 150 2.83 3.17 5.90
C GLY A 150 4.12 3.11 5.07
N VAL A 151 4.48 4.19 4.37
CA VAL A 151 5.73 4.26 3.60
C VAL A 151 6.93 4.46 4.54
N PRO A 152 8.03 3.70 4.38
CA PRO A 152 9.27 3.87 5.12
C PRO A 152 9.83 5.29 5.08
N PHE A 153 10.37 5.77 6.20
CA PHE A 153 10.97 7.09 6.29
C PHE A 153 12.15 7.25 5.32
N HIS A 154 12.96 6.19 5.18
CA HIS A 154 14.13 6.15 4.29
C HIS A 154 13.77 5.88 2.82
N SER A 155 12.49 5.99 2.44
CA SER A 155 12.09 5.95 1.03
C SER A 155 12.59 7.19 0.28
N CYS A 156 13.08 6.99 -0.94
CA CYS A 156 13.57 8.08 -1.75
C CYS A 156 12.42 8.98 -2.20
N LYS A 157 12.38 10.23 -1.73
CA LYS A 157 11.36 11.21 -2.11
C LYS A 157 11.54 11.80 -3.52
N LYS A 158 12.63 11.45 -4.20
CA LYS A 158 12.95 11.92 -5.56
C LYS A 158 12.46 10.96 -6.64
N CYS A 159 12.72 9.66 -6.47
CA CYS A 159 12.31 8.63 -7.44
C CYS A 159 11.27 7.64 -6.89
N PHE A 160 10.78 7.85 -5.66
CA PHE A 160 9.71 7.07 -5.03
C PHE A 160 9.99 5.57 -4.86
N ARG A 161 11.26 5.15 -4.94
CA ARG A 161 11.68 3.79 -4.61
C ARG A 161 11.86 3.63 -3.10
N LEU A 162 11.53 2.44 -2.60
CA LEU A 162 11.65 2.09 -1.19
C LEU A 162 13.03 1.54 -0.81
N THR A 163 13.93 1.36 -1.78
CA THR A 163 15.21 0.66 -1.62
C THR A 163 16.38 1.53 -1.17
N HIS A 164 16.23 2.86 -1.21
CA HIS A 164 17.29 3.80 -0.84
C HIS A 164 16.71 5.16 -0.43
N ASP A 165 17.50 5.94 0.30
CA ASP A 165 17.19 7.31 0.66
C ASP A 165 17.58 8.31 -0.45
N ILE A 166 17.02 9.52 -0.41
CA ILE A 166 17.30 10.59 -1.39
C ILE A 166 18.79 10.93 -1.51
N SER A 167 19.57 10.82 -0.43
CA SER A 167 21.02 11.07 -0.42
C SER A 167 21.80 10.07 -1.30
N MET A 168 21.26 8.88 -1.51
CA MET A 168 21.85 7.79 -2.31
C MET A 168 21.19 7.71 -3.70
N CYS A 169 20.33 8.67 -4.06
CA CYS A 169 19.56 8.62 -5.29
C CYS A 169 20.36 9.17 -6.48
N ASN A 170 20.70 8.26 -7.40
CA ASN A 170 21.42 8.59 -8.63
C ASN A 170 20.49 8.83 -9.82
N GLU A 171 19.17 8.75 -9.66
CA GLU A 171 18.25 9.09 -10.74
C GLU A 171 18.31 10.60 -11.02
N ALA A 172 18.11 11.01 -12.27
CA ALA A 172 17.93 12.43 -12.55
C ALA A 172 16.67 12.94 -11.82
N PRO A 173 16.60 14.22 -11.43
CA PRO A 173 15.31 14.80 -11.07
C PRO A 173 14.34 14.54 -12.24
N PRO A 174 13.11 14.09 -11.98
CA PRO A 174 12.15 13.90 -13.06
C PRO A 174 12.05 15.21 -13.84
N THR A 175 12.25 15.14 -15.14
CA THR A 175 12.09 16.30 -16.02
C THR A 175 10.67 16.82 -15.92
N VAL A 176 10.42 18.09 -16.27
CA VAL A 176 9.05 18.62 -16.29
C VAL A 176 8.14 17.74 -17.15
N HIS A 177 8.67 17.16 -18.23
CA HIS A 177 7.93 16.22 -19.07
C HIS A 177 7.66 14.86 -18.39
N GLU A 178 8.56 14.37 -17.54
CA GLU A 178 8.36 13.15 -16.74
C GLU A 178 7.44 13.38 -15.55
N LEU A 179 7.52 14.53 -14.89
CA LEU A 179 6.49 14.98 -13.94
C LEU A 179 5.15 15.05 -14.67
N LEU A 180 5.12 15.58 -15.89
CA LEU A 180 3.92 15.65 -16.71
C LEU A 180 3.43 14.28 -17.22
N ARG A 181 4.31 13.29 -17.40
CA ARG A 181 3.98 11.92 -17.84
C ARG A 181 3.60 11.02 -16.68
N ILE A 182 4.25 11.15 -15.54
CA ILE A 182 3.73 10.68 -14.26
C ILE A 182 2.33 11.28 -14.14
N THR A 183 2.14 12.58 -14.46
CA THR A 183 0.84 13.24 -14.57
C THR A 183 0.04 13.00 -15.86
N ALA A 184 0.40 12.07 -16.75
CA ALA A 184 -0.29 11.85 -18.03
C ALA A 184 -0.33 10.40 -18.51
N ILE A 185 -0.05 9.42 -17.63
CA ILE A 185 -0.38 8.02 -17.92
C ILE A 185 -1.92 7.94 -17.95
N GLY A 186 -2.49 8.12 -19.13
CA GLY A 186 -3.93 8.22 -19.37
C GLY A 186 -4.28 8.71 -20.77
N THR A 187 -3.34 9.32 -21.50
CA THR A 187 -3.53 9.58 -22.93
C THR A 187 -2.91 8.46 -23.75
N ASP A 188 -3.63 7.35 -23.92
CA ASP A 188 -3.53 6.44 -25.07
C ASP A 188 -4.62 5.37 -24.96
N PHE A 189 -5.87 5.78 -25.19
CA PHE A 189 -6.92 4.90 -25.71
C PHE A 189 -7.46 5.59 -26.97
N GLN A 190 -6.96 5.14 -28.12
CA GLN A 190 -7.60 5.36 -29.42
C GLN A 190 -8.79 4.41 -29.59
#